data_AF-A0A957ZL20-F1
#
_entry.id   AF-A0A957ZL20-F1
#
_cell.length_a   1.000
_cell.length_b   1.000
_cell.length_c   1.000
_cell.angle_alpha   90.00
_cell.angle_beta   90.00
_cell.angle_gamma   90.00
#
_symmetry.space_group_name_H-M   'P 1'
#
loop_
_entity.id
_entity.type
_entity.pdbx_description
1 polymer ?
#
loop_
_entity_poly.entity_id
_entity_poly.type
_entity_poly.pdbx_seq_one_letter_code
_entity_poly.pdbx_strand_id
1 'polypeptide(L)'
;TIGGAGGTVLETRTGDPLGVVHELMAHRKPAPVPGLPRFNGGVVGYFGYDLVRFMERLPATARTDLHVPDMALMMADNLVVFDHVRHRITVIANLRVEADLRAAYADAVARIDHIIADLRKPLTPPVP
;
A
#
# COMPACT_ATOMS: atom_id res chain seq x y z
N THR A 1 -5.73 4.27 -13.24
CA THR A 1 -6.68 3.18 -12.91
C THR A 1 -6.57 2.85 -11.43
N ILE A 2 -7.69 2.64 -10.76
CA ILE A 2 -7.74 2.21 -9.36
C ILE A 2 -8.14 0.73 -9.37
N GLY A 3 -7.24 -0.12 -8.88
CA GLY A 3 -7.41 -1.57 -8.84
C GLY A 3 -7.99 -2.05 -7.50
N GLY A 4 -8.75 -3.14 -7.57
CA GLY A 4 -9.20 -3.93 -6.43
C GLY A 4 -8.38 -5.20 -6.28
N ALA A 5 -8.78 -6.05 -5.32
CA ALA A 5 -8.18 -7.37 -5.14
C ALA A 5 -8.25 -8.20 -6.43
N GLY A 6 -7.21 -8.99 -6.70
CA GLY A 6 -7.15 -9.89 -7.86
C GLY A 6 -6.97 -9.20 -9.22
N GLY A 7 -6.52 -7.94 -9.25
CA GLY A 7 -6.27 -7.21 -10.51
C GLY A 7 -7.53 -6.65 -11.16
N THR A 8 -8.67 -6.65 -10.45
CA THR A 8 -9.91 -6.07 -10.91
C THR A 8 -9.78 -4.54 -11.05
N VAL A 9 -10.31 -3.97 -12.13
CA VAL A 9 -10.40 -2.52 -12.28
C VAL A 9 -11.69 -2.05 -11.62
N LEU A 10 -11.58 -1.27 -10.55
CA LEU A 10 -12.74 -0.73 -9.84
C LEU A 10 -13.19 0.61 -10.44
N GLU A 11 -12.22 1.46 -10.77
CA GLU A 11 -12.50 2.82 -11.23
C GLU A 11 -11.38 3.32 -12.15
N THR A 12 -11.75 4.11 -13.15
CA THR A 12 -10.80 4.85 -13.99
C THR A 12 -11.10 6.34 -13.86
N ARG A 13 -10.09 7.10 -13.45
CA ARG A 13 -10.11 8.57 -13.41
C ARG A 13 -9.16 9.11 -14.45
N THR A 14 -9.49 10.27 -15.00
CA THR A 14 -8.67 11.05 -15.94
C THR A 14 -8.20 12.34 -15.27
N GLY A 15 -7.08 12.90 -15.72
CA GLY A 15 -6.50 14.13 -15.17
C GLY A 15 -5.08 13.95 -14.63
N ASP A 16 -4.65 14.88 -13.78
CA ASP A 16 -3.35 14.81 -13.11
C ASP A 16 -3.30 13.63 -12.13
N PRO A 17 -2.42 12.64 -12.35
CA PRO A 17 -2.31 11.48 -11.48
C PRO A 17 -1.95 11.83 -10.03
N LEU A 18 -1.16 12.88 -9.80
CA LEU A 18 -0.78 13.29 -8.44
C LEU A 18 -1.97 13.90 -7.69
N GLY A 19 -2.77 14.73 -8.37
CA GLY A 19 -4.04 15.23 -7.86
C GLY A 19 -4.99 14.11 -7.46
N VAL A 20 -5.15 13.08 -8.29
CA VAL A 20 -5.99 11.91 -7.98
C VAL A 20 -5.49 11.19 -6.72
N VAL A 21 -4.19 10.95 -6.59
CA VAL A 21 -3.63 10.33 -5.38
C VAL A 21 -3.85 11.21 -4.15
N HIS A 22 -3.67 12.52 -4.27
CA HIS A 22 -3.91 13.46 -3.19
C HIS A 22 -5.35 13.38 -2.68
N GLU A 23 -6.34 13.43 -3.57
CA GLU A 23 -7.77 13.32 -3.21
C GLU A 23 -8.10 11.99 -2.51
N LEU A 24 -7.57 10.89 -3.05
CA LEU A 24 -7.75 9.57 -2.45
C LEU A 24 -7.15 9.51 -1.04
N MET A 25 -6.02 10.18 -0.80
CA MET A 25 -5.34 10.17 0.50
C MET A 25 -5.89 11.19 1.50
N ALA A 26 -6.57 12.24 1.05
CA ALA A 26 -7.06 13.32 1.90
C ALA A 26 -7.91 12.84 3.10
N HIS A 27 -8.64 11.74 2.92
CA HIS A 27 -9.55 11.17 3.90
C HIS A 27 -8.93 10.02 4.72
N ARG A 28 -7.65 9.70 4.49
CA ARG A 28 -6.95 8.58 5.13
C ARG A 28 -5.93 9.10 6.14
N LYS A 29 -6.43 9.48 7.32
CA LYS A 29 -5.60 9.94 8.43
C LYS A 29 -5.44 8.82 9.46
N PRO A 30 -4.22 8.29 9.67
CA PRO A 30 -4.00 7.25 10.67
C PRO A 30 -4.20 7.82 12.08
N ALA A 31 -4.72 6.98 12.98
CA ALA A 31 -4.82 7.33 14.39
C ALA A 31 -3.42 7.34 15.04
N PRO A 32 -3.10 8.34 15.89
CA PRO A 32 -1.83 8.34 16.61
C PRO A 32 -1.86 7.26 17.69
N VAL A 33 -1.02 6.23 17.53
CA VAL A 33 -0.87 5.14 18.50
C VAL A 33 0.58 5.13 18.99
N PRO A 34 0.83 5.39 20.29
CA PRO A 34 2.16 5.37 20.86
C PRO A 34 2.86 4.03 20.64
N GLY A 35 4.15 4.08 20.29
CA GLY A 35 4.98 2.88 20.14
C GLY A 35 4.88 2.16 18.79
N LEU A 36 4.03 2.63 17.87
CA LEU A 36 4.05 2.15 16.49
C LEU A 36 5.29 2.64 15.73
N PRO A 37 5.76 1.87 14.71
CA PRO A 37 6.83 2.31 13.83
C PRO A 37 6.43 3.57 13.04
N ARG A 38 7.45 4.27 12.51
CA ARG A 38 7.26 5.49 11.70
C ARG A 38 6.36 5.26 10.49
N PHE A 39 6.46 4.09 9.88
CA PHE A 39 5.56 3.66 8.82
C PHE A 39 4.67 2.54 9.37
N ASN A 40 3.38 2.84 9.51
CA ASN A 40 2.38 1.94 10.09
C ASN A 40 1.13 1.81 9.21
N GLY A 41 1.17 2.30 7.98
CA GLY A 41 0.08 2.28 7.02
C GLY A 41 0.21 3.39 5.99
N GLY A 42 -0.51 3.27 4.88
CA GLY A 42 -0.56 4.28 3.83
C GLY A 42 -0.24 3.70 2.46
N VAL A 43 0.33 4.51 1.57
CA VAL A 43 0.55 4.12 0.18
C VAL A 43 2.03 3.86 -0.08
N VAL A 44 2.31 2.73 -0.73
CA VAL A 44 3.65 2.28 -1.12
C VAL A 44 3.68 2.01 -2.61
N GLY A 45 4.76 2.36 -3.29
CA GLY A 45 4.93 2.07 -4.69
C GLY A 45 6.03 2.92 -5.29
N TYR A 46 5.87 3.30 -6.56
CA TYR A 46 6.86 4.09 -7.26
C TYR A 46 6.22 5.21 -8.10
N PHE A 47 7.03 6.23 -8.34
CA PHE A 47 6.80 7.29 -9.31
C PHE A 47 7.92 7.19 -10.35
N GLY A 48 7.55 6.94 -11.59
CA GLY A 48 8.45 6.88 -12.73
C GLY A 48 8.94 8.27 -13.12
N TYR A 49 10.07 8.32 -13.83
CA TYR A 49 10.67 9.58 -14.25
C TYR A 49 9.74 10.41 -15.15
N ASP A 50 9.06 9.76 -16.10
CA ASP A 50 8.18 10.44 -17.06
C ASP A 50 6.93 11.06 -16.43
N LEU A 51 6.63 10.76 -15.16
CA LEU A 51 5.57 11.44 -14.41
C LEU A 51 5.81 12.97 -14.32
N VAL A 52 7.07 13.42 -14.43
CA VAL A 52 7.40 14.86 -14.48
C VAL A 52 6.71 15.58 -15.64
N ARG A 53 6.33 14.87 -16.72
CA ARG A 53 5.66 15.45 -17.89
C ARG A 53 4.25 15.97 -17.60
N PHE A 54 3.67 15.60 -16.46
CA PHE A 54 2.41 16.18 -15.96
C PHE A 54 2.60 17.54 -15.30
N MET A 55 3.84 17.90 -14.93
CA MET A 55 4.19 19.17 -14.29
C MET A 55 4.95 20.10 -15.22
N GLU A 56 5.79 19.55 -16.11
CA GLU A 56 6.68 20.30 -16.99
C GLU A 56 6.55 19.86 -18.44
N ARG A 57 6.69 20.81 -19.38
CA ARG A 57 6.67 20.50 -20.81
C ARG A 57 8.08 20.11 -21.28
N LEU A 58 8.29 18.80 -21.45
CA LEU A 58 9.54 18.25 -21.94
C LEU A 58 9.44 17.78 -23.41
N PRO A 59 10.50 17.89 -24.21
CA PRO A 59 10.52 17.34 -25.56
C PRO A 59 10.43 15.79 -25.53
N ALA A 60 9.87 15.22 -26.60
CA ALA A 60 9.68 13.78 -26.77
C ALA A 60 10.76 13.18 -27.68
N THR A 61 12.02 13.25 -27.23
CA THR A 61 13.18 12.78 -28.03
C THR A 61 13.69 11.40 -27.63
N ALA A 62 13.40 10.95 -26.41
CA ALA A 62 13.81 9.64 -25.92
C ALA A 62 12.96 8.53 -26.55
N ARG A 63 13.59 7.38 -26.83
CA ARG A 63 12.88 6.17 -27.26
C ARG A 63 12.25 5.50 -26.03
N THR A 64 10.97 5.15 -26.11
CA THR A 64 10.31 4.34 -25.08
C THR A 64 10.78 2.89 -25.18
N ASP A 65 11.60 2.45 -24.23
CA ASP A 65 12.11 1.08 -24.13
C ASP A 65 11.51 0.32 -22.93
N LEU A 66 10.96 1.03 -21.96
CA LEU A 66 10.29 0.46 -20.80
C LEU A 66 8.76 0.62 -20.89
N HIS A 67 8.04 -0.50 -20.86
CA HIS A 67 6.57 -0.54 -20.94
C HIS A 67 5.94 -0.68 -19.55
N VAL A 68 6.24 0.27 -18.67
CA VAL A 68 5.70 0.30 -17.30
C VAL A 68 4.81 1.52 -17.11
N PRO A 69 3.87 1.47 -16.14
CA PRO A 69 3.13 2.66 -15.74
C PRO A 69 4.05 3.78 -15.25
N ASP A 70 3.70 5.04 -15.52
CA ASP A 70 4.38 6.22 -14.96
C ASP A 70 4.32 6.27 -13.43
N MET A 71 3.35 5.57 -12.82
CA MET A 71 3.32 5.31 -11.40
C MET A 71 2.51 4.04 -11.11
N ALA A 72 2.88 3.33 -10.06
CA ALA A 72 2.05 2.28 -9.49
C ALA A 72 2.14 2.34 -7.97
N LEU A 73 0.97 2.45 -7.33
CA LEU A 73 0.84 2.65 -5.90
C LEU A 73 -0.14 1.64 -5.31
N MET A 74 0.19 1.08 -4.15
CA MET A 74 -0.58 0.10 -3.40
C MET A 74 -0.95 0.69 -2.03
N MET A 75 -2.20 0.48 -1.62
CA MET A 75 -2.62 0.72 -0.23
C MET A 75 -2.10 -0.41 0.66
N ALA A 76 -1.18 -0.08 1.56
CA ALA A 76 -0.61 -1.00 2.53
C ALA A 76 -1.37 -0.89 3.86
N ASP A 77 -2.49 -1.60 3.95
CA ASP A 77 -3.31 -1.65 5.17
C ASP A 77 -2.83 -2.73 6.15
N ASN A 78 -2.26 -3.83 5.64
CA ASN A 78 -1.66 -4.89 6.46
C ASN A 78 -0.13 -4.83 6.35
N LEU A 79 0.57 -4.77 7.49
CA LEU A 79 2.02 -4.66 7.56
C LEU A 79 2.61 -5.69 8.52
N VAL A 80 3.74 -6.26 8.13
CA VAL A 80 4.61 -7.06 8.99
C VAL A 80 5.94 -6.30 9.12
N VAL A 81 6.19 -5.77 10.30
CA VAL A 81 7.35 -4.91 10.57
C VAL A 81 8.38 -5.68 11.37
N PHE A 82 9.59 -5.82 10.81
CA PHE A 82 10.72 -6.47 11.44
C PHE A 82 11.62 -5.43 12.12
N ASP A 83 11.62 -5.42 13.45
CA ASP A 83 12.58 -4.66 14.25
C ASP A 83 13.78 -5.56 14.55
N HIS A 84 14.82 -5.47 13.71
CA HIS A 84 16.03 -6.27 13.86
C HIS A 84 16.83 -5.92 15.13
N VAL A 85 16.70 -4.70 15.66
CA VAL A 85 17.43 -4.28 16.86
C VAL A 85 16.80 -4.91 18.11
N ARG A 86 15.46 -4.96 18.17
CA ARG A 86 14.72 -5.54 19.30
C ARG A 86 14.33 -6.99 19.11
N HIS A 87 14.73 -7.62 18.00
CA HIS A 87 14.32 -8.96 17.60
C HIS A 87 12.80 -9.19 17.71
N ARG A 88 12.03 -8.23 17.21
CA ARG A 88 10.56 -8.24 17.32
C ARG A 88 9.91 -8.10 15.95
N ILE A 89 8.86 -8.89 15.73
CA ILE A 89 7.94 -8.72 14.61
C ILE A 89 6.67 -8.07 15.14
N THR A 90 6.21 -7.02 14.47
CA THR A 90 4.94 -6.36 14.77
C THR A 90 4.02 -6.48 13.56
N VAL A 91 2.85 -7.07 13.76
CA VAL A 91 1.80 -7.17 12.75
C VAL A 91 0.79 -6.04 12.97
N ILE A 92 0.50 -5.28 11.93
CA ILE A 92 -0.43 -4.14 11.96
C ILE A 92 -1.49 -4.38 10.90
N ALA A 93 -2.75 -4.26 11.26
CA ALA A 93 -3.87 -4.27 10.31
C ALA A 93 -4.68 -2.97 10.49
N ASN A 94 -4.60 -2.09 9.51
CA ASN A 94 -5.37 -0.87 9.47
C ASN A 94 -6.79 -1.16 8.96
N LEU A 95 -7.76 -0.47 9.56
CA LEU A 95 -9.15 -0.53 9.13
C LEU A 95 -9.63 0.87 8.79
N ARG A 96 -10.65 0.93 7.94
CA ARG A 96 -11.36 2.17 7.67
C ARG A 96 -12.46 2.32 8.70
N VAL A 97 -12.62 3.53 9.22
CA VAL A 97 -13.72 3.88 10.13
C VAL A 97 -14.98 3.97 9.28
N GLU A 98 -15.66 2.84 9.13
CA GLU A 98 -16.92 2.68 8.37
C GLU A 98 -18.11 2.54 9.33
N ALA A 99 -19.32 2.37 8.80
CA ALA A 99 -20.56 2.38 9.59
C ALA A 99 -20.62 1.27 10.66
N ASP A 100 -20.00 0.10 10.42
CA ASP A 100 -19.92 -0.99 11.40
C ASP A 100 -18.49 -1.19 11.91
N LEU A 101 -18.13 -0.42 12.94
CA LEU A 101 -16.81 -0.48 13.57
C LEU A 101 -16.53 -1.82 14.26
N ARG A 102 -17.57 -2.53 14.74
CA ARG A 102 -17.39 -3.81 15.42
C ARG A 102 -16.99 -4.88 14.41
N ALA A 103 -17.69 -4.94 13.29
CA ALA A 103 -17.33 -5.86 12.21
C ALA A 103 -15.95 -5.54 11.63
N ALA A 104 -15.65 -4.26 11.37
CA ALA A 104 -14.34 -3.84 10.87
C ALA A 104 -13.19 -4.19 11.83
N TYR A 105 -13.40 -4.03 13.13
CA TYR A 105 -12.42 -4.42 14.15
C TYR A 105 -12.24 -5.94 14.19
N ALA A 106 -13.34 -6.71 14.15
CA ALA A 106 -13.26 -8.17 14.13
C ALA A 106 -12.51 -8.70 12.89
N ASP A 107 -12.74 -8.09 11.72
CA ASP A 107 -11.99 -8.39 10.49
C ASP A 107 -10.50 -8.09 10.65
N ALA A 108 -10.14 -6.92 11.19
CA ALA A 108 -8.75 -6.56 11.42
C ALA A 108 -8.02 -7.54 12.35
N VAL A 109 -8.68 -7.97 13.43
CA VAL A 109 -8.15 -9.01 14.33
C VAL A 109 -7.97 -10.33 13.60
N ALA A 110 -8.96 -10.77 12.82
CA ALA A 110 -8.87 -12.02 12.06
C ALA A 110 -7.71 -12.00 11.04
N ARG A 111 -7.46 -10.86 10.39
CA ARG A 111 -6.31 -10.70 9.48
C ARG A 111 -4.98 -10.76 10.21
N ILE A 112 -4.87 -10.16 11.40
CA ILE A 112 -3.67 -10.27 12.25
C ILE A 112 -3.42 -11.74 12.62
N ASP A 113 -4.44 -12.44 13.10
CA ASP A 113 -4.33 -13.85 13.50
C ASP A 113 -3.92 -14.74 12.32
N HIS A 114 -4.48 -14.49 11.14
CA HIS A 114 -4.12 -15.20 9.91
C HIS A 114 -2.65 -15.01 9.54
N ILE A 115 -2.17 -13.76 9.54
CA ILE A 115 -0.76 -13.45 9.27
C ILE A 115 0.16 -14.11 10.30
N ILE A 116 -0.20 -14.05 11.59
CA ILE A 116 0.59 -14.68 12.66
C ILE A 116 0.63 -16.20 12.47
N ALA A 117 -0.50 -16.82 12.10
CA ALA A 117 -0.55 -18.26 11.83
C ALA A 117 0.35 -18.64 10.65
N ASP A 118 0.36 -17.84 9.58
CA ASP A 118 1.23 -18.04 8.42
C ASP A 118 2.70 -17.89 8.77
N LEU A 119 3.08 -16.85 9.53
CA LEU A 119 4.46 -16.62 9.97
C LEU A 119 5.01 -17.74 10.88
N ARG A 120 4.14 -18.51 11.53
CA ARG A 120 4.52 -19.65 12.38
C ARG A 120 4.72 -20.95 11.60
N LYS A 121 4.29 -21.01 10.34
CA LYS A 121 4.50 -22.21 9.51
C LYS A 121 5.99 -22.40 9.26
N PRO A 122 6.48 -23.66 9.24
CA PRO A 122 7.86 -23.93 8.87
C PRO A 122 8.12 -23.43 7.45
N LEU A 123 9.31 -22.87 7.23
CA LEU A 123 9.78 -22.56 5.88
C LEU A 123 10.04 -23.88 5.15
N THR A 124 9.46 -24.03 3.97
CA THR A 124 9.92 -25.06 3.04
C THR A 124 11.28 -24.60 2.50
N PRO A 125 12.38 -25.34 2.75
CA PRO A 125 13.67 -24.95 2.19
C PRO A 125 13.58 -24.95 0.65
N PRO A 126 14.23 -24.00 -0.03
CA PRO A 126 14.26 -24.00 -1.48
C PRO A 126 14.87 -25.31 -1.98
N VAL A 127 14.28 -25.86 -3.04
CA VAL A 127 14.83 -27.04 -3.72
C VAL A 127 16.19 -26.65 -4.31
N PRO A 128 17.25 -27.46 -4.13
CA PRO A 128 18.58 -27.16 -4.67
C PRO A 128 18.59 -27.01 -6.20
#